data_AF-A0AAJ0A9D5-F1
#
_entry.id   AF-A0AAJ0A9D5-F1
#
_cell.length_a   1.000
_cell.length_b   1.000
_cell.length_c   1.000
_cell.angle_alpha   90.00
_cell.angle_beta   90.00
_cell.angle_gamma   90.00
#
_symmetry.space_group_name_H-M   'P 1'
#
loop_
_entity.id
_entity.type
_entity.pdbx_description
1 polymer ?
#
loop_
_entity_poly.entity_id
_entity_poly.type
_entity_poly.pdbx_seq_one_letter_code
_entity_poly.pdbx_strand_id
1 'polypeptide(L)'
;MESAAPLRADLYYAPPIPTSELLPDGSVGMWQPTVVTLISGPSEAALIDTLFTSTQAVSLGDWIEETLNGRTLTTMYTSLTVTEITGSVFHTLSADFRFWGDLFPGQIDEDSSKILEYPLENNTLTVEGHNLKAANVGHTDTDCTTFLYVPALNLSVAGDIVYNDVHMRMTESPSQSARDDWIKALDTLESYNPSIVIGSHHRLGGVDGSFNIVSETLIALRSVGNGAGDWHVAIRRGGHGGDNQNNIAEGVTIDLTHLNTTMYDAATNVASVGTGARWGSVYAALEKDGVTVTGGREAVVGVDGLLLGGGISWYTARTGFACDSVVNYEVVLASGEIVNANVSANSDLWRALKGGSSNFGIVTRFDLQAFPAENLQVETKTFGREHSDDTVNVVAGFADLDRSFDDNAVLFVVTYDPETEDSIMRVTKVNTKNKANSTAFDAFNRIPTNAGAGALTAVNDPRVLRYCIEQHDGLVADMKAMLGPKNFATILDFQPIPSYFADIGLQKGGNMLGLERDSRNKVLFVMGVTLLGSKSEELYPRVYQQVAAVNKRIEDFSKSVGSDAEFRYLPYADSRQNAIGSYGAANVEHIRRVAEEYDPDSFFQHRVPGGFKISRV
;
A
#
# COMPACT_ATOMS: atom_id res chain seq x y z
N MET A 1 -37.65 -2.33 -19.73
CA MET A 1 -37.31 -1.99 -18.34
C MET A 1 -36.01 -1.23 -18.42
N GLU A 2 -35.95 -0.03 -17.87
CA GLU A 2 -34.66 0.63 -17.65
C GLU A 2 -33.89 -0.14 -16.57
N SER A 3 -32.56 -0.14 -16.65
CA SER A 3 -31.76 -0.63 -15.53
C SER A 3 -31.86 0.39 -14.41
N ALA A 4 -32.18 -0.05 -13.19
CA ALA A 4 -31.95 0.79 -12.03
C ALA A 4 -30.47 1.21 -11.98
N ALA A 5 -30.20 2.42 -11.51
CA ALA A 5 -28.84 2.97 -11.48
C ALA A 5 -27.96 2.21 -10.47
N PRO A 6 -26.63 2.12 -10.68
CA PRO A 6 -25.77 1.42 -9.72
C PRO A 6 -25.75 2.13 -8.37
N LEU A 7 -25.98 1.38 -7.29
CA LEU A 7 -25.71 1.83 -5.92
C LEU A 7 -24.20 1.84 -5.65
N ARG A 8 -23.81 2.56 -4.60
CA ARG A 8 -22.52 2.45 -3.90
C ARG A 8 -22.73 2.42 -2.39
N ALA A 9 -21.74 1.93 -1.67
CA ALA A 9 -21.65 2.05 -0.21
C ALA A 9 -20.42 2.91 0.14
N ASP A 10 -20.62 3.96 0.93
CA ASP A 10 -19.56 4.77 1.53
C ASP A 10 -19.54 4.50 3.05
N LEU A 11 -18.36 4.51 3.69
CA LEU A 11 -18.19 4.17 5.11
C LEU A 11 -17.59 5.32 5.91
N TYR A 12 -18.20 5.67 7.04
CA TYR A 12 -17.67 6.60 8.03
C TYR A 12 -17.16 5.84 9.25
N TYR A 13 -15.93 6.14 9.68
CA TYR A 13 -15.25 5.47 10.79
C TYR A 13 -15.18 6.41 12.00
N ALA A 14 -16.08 6.24 12.96
CA ALA A 14 -16.04 6.97 14.21
C ALA A 14 -14.94 6.40 15.13
N PRO A 15 -14.03 7.25 15.66
CA PRO A 15 -13.00 6.80 16.60
C PRO A 15 -13.59 6.31 17.93
N PRO A 16 -12.85 5.50 18.70
CA PRO A 16 -13.24 5.16 20.06
C PRO A 16 -13.28 6.42 20.93
N ILE A 17 -14.32 6.57 21.74
CA ILE A 17 -14.53 7.74 22.62
C ILE A 17 -14.47 7.36 24.11
N PRO A 18 -13.98 8.23 25.00
CA PRO A 18 -13.92 7.92 26.42
C PRO A 18 -15.33 7.86 27.04
N THR A 19 -15.56 6.86 27.89
CA THR A 19 -16.76 6.71 28.71
C THR A 19 -16.53 7.30 30.12
N SER A 20 -17.57 7.29 30.95
CA SER A 20 -17.48 7.54 32.40
C SER A 20 -17.01 6.31 33.21
N GLU A 21 -16.92 5.12 32.59
CA GLU A 21 -16.47 3.89 33.26
C GLU A 21 -14.94 3.89 33.47
N LEU A 22 -14.47 3.23 34.53
CA LEU A 22 -13.06 2.96 34.77
C LEU A 22 -12.78 1.45 34.68
N LEU A 23 -11.69 1.09 34.00
CA LEU A 23 -11.21 -0.29 33.92
C LEU A 23 -10.57 -0.74 35.25
N PRO A 24 -10.38 -2.06 35.48
CA PRO A 24 -9.84 -2.58 36.75
C PRO A 24 -8.42 -2.12 37.12
N ASP A 25 -7.68 -1.54 36.18
CA ASP A 25 -6.36 -0.93 36.40
C ASP A 25 -6.42 0.57 36.76
N GLY A 26 -7.61 1.19 36.68
CA GLY A 26 -7.85 2.61 36.91
C GLY A 26 -7.75 3.49 35.66
N SER A 27 -7.57 2.93 34.47
CA SER A 27 -7.67 3.67 33.21
C SER A 27 -9.13 3.95 32.83
N VAL A 28 -9.37 4.92 31.94
CA VAL A 28 -10.71 5.25 31.44
C VAL A 28 -11.15 4.20 30.42
N GLY A 29 -12.36 3.68 30.58
CA GLY A 29 -12.98 2.78 29.60
C GLY A 29 -13.26 3.51 28.29
N MET A 30 -12.85 2.93 27.18
CA MET A 30 -13.11 3.46 25.83
C MET A 30 -14.30 2.74 25.21
N TRP A 31 -15.25 3.49 24.66
CA TRP A 31 -16.27 2.93 23.79
C TRP A 31 -15.64 2.46 22.48
N GLN A 32 -16.17 1.37 21.95
CA GLN A 32 -15.73 0.74 20.70
C GLN A 32 -15.89 1.68 19.48
N PRO A 33 -14.92 1.70 18.54
CA PRO A 33 -15.07 2.45 17.29
C PRO A 33 -16.29 1.94 16.52
N THR A 34 -16.96 2.85 15.80
CA THR A 34 -18.28 2.58 15.18
C THR A 34 -18.23 2.94 13.70
N VAL A 35 -18.77 2.06 12.84
CA VAL A 35 -18.85 2.26 11.40
C VAL A 35 -20.28 2.59 11.02
N VAL A 36 -20.48 3.73 10.37
CA VAL A 36 -21.76 4.12 9.78
C VAL A 36 -21.67 3.93 8.27
N THR A 37 -22.70 3.31 7.67
CA THR A 37 -22.72 3.00 6.23
C THR A 37 -23.71 3.89 5.50
N LEU A 38 -23.30 4.51 4.40
CA LEU A 38 -24.16 5.32 3.54
C LEU A 38 -24.35 4.60 2.20
N ILE A 39 -25.54 4.02 1.98
CA ILE A 39 -25.89 3.40 0.69
C ILE A 39 -26.52 4.47 -0.20
N SER A 40 -25.94 4.73 -1.36
CA SER A 40 -26.36 5.86 -2.20
C SER A 40 -26.39 5.54 -3.70
N GLY A 41 -27.34 6.15 -4.41
CA GLY A 41 -27.42 6.18 -5.87
C GLY A 41 -26.97 7.53 -6.46
N PRO A 42 -27.20 7.79 -7.75
CA PRO A 42 -27.06 9.11 -8.39
C PRO A 42 -27.67 10.33 -7.70
N SER A 43 -28.75 10.20 -6.93
CA SER A 43 -29.58 11.31 -6.40
C SER A 43 -30.14 11.10 -5.00
N GLU A 44 -30.43 9.86 -4.59
CA GLU A 44 -30.90 9.49 -3.24
C GLU A 44 -29.86 8.69 -2.44
N ALA A 45 -30.02 8.66 -1.12
CA ALA A 45 -29.23 7.84 -0.21
C ALA A 45 -30.00 7.44 1.06
N ALA A 46 -29.62 6.30 1.63
CA ALA A 46 -30.00 5.85 2.97
C ALA A 46 -28.76 5.72 3.87
N LEU A 47 -28.83 6.32 5.06
CA LEU A 47 -27.83 6.15 6.12
C LEU A 47 -28.22 4.94 6.97
N ILE A 48 -27.27 4.07 7.23
CA ILE A 48 -27.43 2.81 7.96
C ILE A 48 -26.51 2.88 9.19
N ASP A 49 -27.16 2.80 10.36
CA ASP A 49 -26.66 3.16 11.68
C ASP A 49 -26.30 4.65 11.87
N THR A 50 -26.11 5.05 13.13
CA THR A 50 -25.92 6.44 13.56
C THR A 50 -24.93 6.51 14.73
N LEU A 51 -24.65 7.71 15.24
CA LEU A 51 -23.73 7.92 16.37
C LEU A 51 -24.41 8.73 17.48
N PHE A 52 -24.00 8.45 18.72
CA PHE A 52 -24.74 8.80 19.95
C PHE A 52 -24.37 10.16 20.53
N THR A 53 -23.11 10.61 20.41
CA THR A 53 -22.69 11.92 20.96
C THR A 53 -22.91 13.07 19.98
N SER A 54 -23.25 14.26 20.49
CA SER A 54 -23.44 15.46 19.68
C SER A 54 -22.21 15.81 18.83
N THR A 55 -20.99 15.55 19.32
CA THR A 55 -19.76 15.77 18.55
C THR A 55 -19.64 14.79 17.39
N GLN A 56 -19.88 13.50 17.62
CA GLN A 56 -19.90 12.51 16.53
C GLN A 56 -21.01 12.78 15.52
N ALA A 57 -22.19 13.21 15.97
CA ALA A 57 -23.32 13.54 15.10
C ALA A 57 -23.01 14.72 14.17
N VAL A 58 -22.31 15.75 14.64
CA VAL A 58 -21.82 16.85 13.79
C VAL A 58 -20.81 16.34 12.76
N SER A 59 -19.77 15.62 13.17
CA SER A 59 -18.74 15.12 12.24
C SER A 59 -19.26 14.10 11.24
N LEU A 60 -20.29 13.33 11.59
CA LEU A 60 -21.04 12.48 10.66
C LEU A 60 -21.88 13.30 9.69
N GLY A 61 -22.53 14.37 10.15
CA GLY A 61 -23.26 15.32 9.31
C GLY A 61 -22.36 15.98 8.26
N ASP A 62 -21.21 16.52 8.68
CA ASP A 62 -20.20 17.11 7.80
C ASP A 62 -19.77 16.12 6.70
N TRP A 63 -19.48 14.87 7.09
CA TRP A 63 -19.10 13.80 6.15
C TRP A 63 -20.24 13.37 5.22
N ILE A 64 -21.50 13.37 5.69
CA ILE A 64 -22.68 13.10 4.85
C ILE A 64 -22.82 14.19 3.79
N GLU A 65 -22.70 15.48 4.15
CA GLU A 65 -22.80 16.58 3.17
C GLU A 65 -21.72 16.49 2.09
N GLU A 66 -20.45 16.26 2.49
CA GLU A 66 -19.34 16.06 1.56
C GLU A 66 -19.54 14.82 0.66
N THR A 67 -19.87 13.67 1.26
CA THR A 67 -19.99 12.39 0.54
C THR A 67 -21.19 12.36 -0.39
N LEU A 68 -22.29 13.02 -0.02
CA LEU A 68 -23.45 13.17 -0.89
C LEU A 68 -23.22 14.17 -2.02
N ASN A 69 -22.51 15.27 -1.79
CA ASN A 69 -22.17 16.28 -2.81
C ASN A 69 -23.40 16.75 -3.62
N GLY A 70 -24.45 17.16 -2.91
CA GLY A 70 -25.72 17.62 -3.50
C GLY A 70 -26.77 16.53 -3.76
N ARG A 71 -26.49 15.27 -3.42
CA ARG A 71 -27.50 14.19 -3.35
C ARG A 71 -28.32 14.28 -2.05
N THR A 72 -29.50 13.67 -2.04
CA THR A 72 -30.47 13.78 -0.94
C THR A 72 -30.39 12.56 -0.02
N LEU A 73 -30.18 12.77 1.28
CA LEU A 73 -30.45 11.73 2.28
C LEU A 73 -31.97 11.59 2.45
N THR A 74 -32.54 10.46 2.05
CA THR A 74 -34.00 10.21 2.06
C THR A 74 -34.44 9.27 3.18
N THR A 75 -33.52 8.51 3.79
CA THR A 75 -33.82 7.54 4.85
C THR A 75 -32.65 7.44 5.83
N MET A 76 -32.97 7.28 7.11
CA MET A 76 -32.03 6.81 8.13
C MET A 76 -32.60 5.50 8.70
N TYR A 77 -31.73 4.51 8.89
CA TYR A 77 -32.07 3.18 9.42
C TYR A 77 -31.13 2.86 10.56
N THR A 78 -31.67 2.34 11.66
CA THR A 78 -30.91 1.83 12.81
C THR A 78 -31.08 0.33 12.91
N SER A 79 -29.97 -0.40 13.00
CA SER A 79 -29.95 -1.87 13.10
C SER A 79 -30.61 -2.44 14.38
N LEU A 80 -30.99 -1.57 15.32
CA LEU A 80 -31.55 -1.93 16.63
C LEU A 80 -33.10 -1.92 16.71
N THR A 81 -33.84 -1.46 15.70
CA THR A 81 -35.31 -1.26 15.85
C THR A 81 -36.21 -1.83 14.75
N VAL A 82 -36.64 -3.09 14.93
CA VAL A 82 -37.92 -3.60 14.40
C VAL A 82 -38.66 -4.44 15.45
N THR A 83 -39.40 -3.79 16.35
CA THR A 83 -40.27 -4.41 17.38
C THR A 83 -41.76 -4.18 17.13
N GLU A 84 -42.61 -5.18 17.44
CA GLU A 84 -44.07 -5.01 17.49
C GLU A 84 -44.47 -3.97 18.56
N ILE A 85 -45.24 -2.97 18.15
CA ILE A 85 -45.59 -1.82 19.01
C ILE A 85 -46.65 -2.22 20.06
N THR A 86 -46.21 -2.58 21.26
CA THR A 86 -47.07 -2.62 22.45
C THR A 86 -46.38 -2.03 23.69
N GLY A 87 -47.00 -1.04 24.32
CA GLY A 87 -46.87 -0.69 25.76
C GLY A 87 -45.50 -0.26 26.34
N SER A 88 -44.47 -1.10 26.28
CA SER A 88 -43.25 -1.03 27.09
C SER A 88 -42.16 -0.10 26.56
N VAL A 89 -42.12 0.16 25.25
CA VAL A 89 -40.99 0.85 24.59
C VAL A 89 -40.70 2.23 25.19
N PHE A 90 -41.72 3.01 25.57
CA PHE A 90 -41.52 4.31 26.25
C PHE A 90 -40.78 4.21 27.59
N HIS A 91 -40.85 3.07 28.29
CA HIS A 91 -40.08 2.79 29.49
C HIS A 91 -38.67 2.24 29.21
N THR A 92 -38.42 1.77 27.98
CA THR A 92 -37.12 1.23 27.55
C THR A 92 -36.25 2.40 27.07
N LEU A 93 -36.71 3.16 26.07
CA LEU A 93 -36.03 4.38 25.57
C LEU A 93 -35.67 5.36 26.69
N SER A 94 -36.52 5.53 27.71
CA SER A 94 -36.25 6.43 28.86
C SER A 94 -35.34 5.84 29.94
N ALA A 95 -34.97 4.56 29.85
CA ALA A 95 -33.83 3.94 30.53
C ALA A 95 -32.57 4.06 29.66
N ASP A 96 -32.67 3.84 28.35
CA ASP A 96 -31.53 3.90 27.41
C ASP A 96 -30.92 5.31 27.39
N PHE A 97 -31.74 6.36 27.28
CA PHE A 97 -31.26 7.75 27.39
C PHE A 97 -30.57 8.07 28.72
N ARG A 98 -30.92 7.39 29.82
CA ARG A 98 -30.20 7.53 31.09
C ARG A 98 -28.87 6.79 31.07
N PHE A 99 -28.86 5.56 30.56
CA PHE A 99 -27.65 4.77 30.41
C PHE A 99 -26.61 5.52 29.53
N TRP A 100 -27.01 6.01 28.35
CA TRP A 100 -26.12 6.79 27.48
C TRP A 100 -25.72 8.13 28.10
N GLY A 101 -26.62 8.81 28.82
CA GLY A 101 -26.33 10.06 29.53
C GLY A 101 -25.36 9.89 30.71
N ASP A 102 -25.45 8.78 31.43
CA ASP A 102 -24.51 8.41 32.50
C ASP A 102 -23.16 7.95 31.92
N LEU A 103 -23.16 7.27 30.76
CA LEU A 103 -21.95 6.78 30.07
C LEU A 103 -21.16 7.90 29.37
N PHE A 104 -21.86 8.88 28.78
CA PHE A 104 -21.28 10.04 28.11
C PHE A 104 -21.83 11.38 28.66
N PRO A 105 -21.48 11.76 29.91
CA PRO A 105 -22.07 12.91 30.58
C PRO A 105 -21.95 14.23 29.79
N GLY A 106 -23.10 14.85 29.51
CA GLY A 106 -23.18 16.12 28.79
C GLY A 106 -22.89 16.04 27.28
N GLN A 107 -22.80 14.83 26.70
CA GLN A 107 -22.56 14.62 25.27
C GLN A 107 -23.76 14.03 24.52
N ILE A 108 -24.82 13.61 25.22
CA ILE A 108 -26.08 13.15 24.64
C ILE A 108 -27.07 14.32 24.62
N ASP A 109 -27.73 14.55 23.48
CA ASP A 109 -28.77 15.58 23.38
C ASP A 109 -30.12 15.02 23.88
N GLU A 110 -30.62 15.57 24.99
CA GLU A 110 -31.92 15.21 25.59
C GLU A 110 -33.10 15.44 24.62
N ASP A 111 -32.99 16.37 23.66
CA ASP A 111 -34.05 16.63 22.69
C ASP A 111 -34.19 15.52 21.64
N SER A 112 -33.19 14.65 21.49
CA SER A 112 -33.24 13.46 20.63
C SER A 112 -34.38 12.50 21.01
N SER A 113 -34.81 12.51 22.28
CA SER A 113 -35.93 11.69 22.78
C SER A 113 -37.30 12.08 22.20
N LYS A 114 -37.34 13.08 21.30
CA LYS A 114 -38.54 13.59 20.60
C LYS A 114 -38.60 13.09 19.15
N ILE A 115 -37.57 12.40 18.65
CA ILE A 115 -37.56 11.80 17.33
C ILE A 115 -38.58 10.65 17.30
N LEU A 116 -39.42 10.61 16.26
CA LEU A 116 -40.40 9.55 16.04
C LEU A 116 -39.81 8.53 15.07
N GLU A 117 -39.54 7.33 15.57
CA GLU A 117 -39.25 6.16 14.74
C GLU A 117 -40.54 5.61 14.12
N TYR A 118 -40.41 5.08 12.90
CA TYR A 118 -41.50 4.44 12.15
C TYR A 118 -41.05 3.04 11.73
N PRO A 119 -41.85 1.98 11.97
CA PRO A 119 -41.49 0.63 11.58
C PRO A 119 -41.45 0.50 10.05
N LEU A 120 -40.45 -0.22 9.52
CA LEU A 120 -40.34 -0.48 8.08
C LEU A 120 -41.54 -1.28 7.55
N GLU A 121 -42.23 -0.75 6.55
CA GLU A 121 -43.23 -1.51 5.81
C GLU A 121 -42.57 -2.71 5.11
N ASN A 122 -43.05 -3.92 5.42
CA ASN A 122 -42.56 -5.17 4.83
C ASN A 122 -41.04 -5.41 5.02
N ASN A 123 -40.44 -4.87 6.10
CA ASN A 123 -39.01 -4.96 6.40
C ASN A 123 -38.11 -4.56 5.21
N THR A 124 -38.55 -3.60 4.40
CA THR A 124 -37.84 -3.19 3.18
C THR A 124 -37.75 -1.67 3.13
N LEU A 125 -36.56 -1.14 2.80
CA LEU A 125 -36.35 0.26 2.46
C LEU A 125 -35.83 0.37 1.03
N THR A 126 -36.12 1.50 0.37
CA THR A 126 -35.90 1.66 -1.07
C THR A 126 -34.97 2.84 -1.34
N VAL A 127 -33.91 2.62 -2.13
CA VAL A 127 -33.05 3.69 -2.67
C VAL A 127 -33.10 3.58 -4.20
N GLU A 128 -33.66 4.59 -4.88
CA GLU A 128 -33.79 4.64 -6.35
C GLU A 128 -34.39 3.38 -7.01
N GLY A 129 -35.33 2.74 -6.32
CA GLY A 129 -36.00 1.52 -6.79
C GLY A 129 -35.26 0.21 -6.51
N HIS A 130 -34.12 0.24 -5.82
CA HIS A 130 -33.50 -0.95 -5.23
C HIS A 130 -34.08 -1.25 -3.86
N ASN A 131 -34.50 -2.49 -3.63
CA ASN A 131 -35.02 -2.96 -2.35
C ASN A 131 -33.88 -3.45 -1.45
N LEU A 132 -33.62 -2.72 -0.37
CA LEU A 132 -32.72 -3.09 0.72
C LEU A 132 -33.58 -3.76 1.81
N LYS A 133 -33.16 -4.93 2.29
CA LYS A 133 -33.99 -5.82 3.13
C LYS A 133 -33.47 -5.87 4.56
N ALA A 134 -34.30 -5.43 5.50
CA ALA A 134 -34.06 -5.63 6.92
C ALA A 134 -34.41 -7.07 7.31
N ALA A 135 -33.62 -7.66 8.22
CA ALA A 135 -33.83 -8.99 8.76
C ALA A 135 -33.62 -8.96 10.28
N ASN A 136 -34.68 -9.21 11.06
CA ASN A 136 -34.59 -9.35 12.50
C ASN A 136 -34.03 -10.74 12.86
N VAL A 137 -33.08 -10.77 13.80
CA VAL A 137 -32.33 -11.97 14.19
C VAL A 137 -32.47 -12.33 15.68
N GLY A 138 -33.34 -11.63 16.43
CA GLY A 138 -33.60 -11.89 17.83
C GLY A 138 -32.64 -11.16 18.78
N HIS A 139 -31.48 -11.74 19.07
CA HIS A 139 -30.58 -11.31 20.15
C HIS A 139 -29.10 -11.48 19.76
N THR A 140 -28.26 -10.50 20.13
CA THR A 140 -26.81 -10.49 19.92
C THR A 140 -26.09 -10.14 21.24
N ASP A 141 -25.42 -9.00 21.28
CA ASP A 141 -25.00 -8.23 22.45
C ASP A 141 -26.15 -7.46 23.11
N THR A 142 -27.25 -7.22 22.39
CA THR A 142 -28.53 -6.66 22.87
C THR A 142 -29.73 -7.37 22.22
N ASP A 143 -30.95 -6.98 22.60
CA ASP A 143 -32.21 -7.50 22.06
C ASP A 143 -32.68 -6.75 20.80
N CYS A 144 -33.52 -7.43 20.01
CA CYS A 144 -34.22 -6.89 18.83
C CYS A 144 -33.35 -6.55 17.61
N THR A 145 -32.08 -7.00 17.62
CA THR A 145 -31.09 -6.76 16.58
C THR A 145 -31.56 -7.17 15.18
N THR A 146 -31.11 -6.41 14.19
CA THR A 146 -31.38 -6.63 12.77
C THR A 146 -30.13 -6.40 11.93
N PHE A 147 -30.12 -6.92 10.69
CA PHE A 147 -29.17 -6.50 9.66
C PHE A 147 -29.87 -6.03 8.40
N LEU A 148 -29.17 -5.23 7.59
CA LEU A 148 -29.66 -4.75 6.30
C LEU A 148 -28.88 -5.38 5.14
N TYR A 149 -29.55 -6.22 4.37
CA TYR A 149 -29.01 -6.81 3.15
C TYR A 149 -29.33 -5.94 1.92
N VAL A 150 -28.33 -5.67 1.10
CA VAL A 150 -28.38 -4.87 -0.13
C VAL A 150 -28.10 -5.79 -1.33
N PRO A 151 -29.13 -6.39 -1.97
CA PRO A 151 -28.93 -7.40 -3.02
C PRO A 151 -28.16 -6.87 -4.23
N ALA A 152 -28.31 -5.58 -4.54
CA ALA A 152 -27.62 -4.93 -5.66
C ALA A 152 -26.11 -4.77 -5.47
N LEU A 153 -25.62 -4.89 -4.23
CA LEU A 153 -24.20 -4.87 -3.87
C LEU A 153 -23.69 -6.22 -3.35
N ASN A 154 -24.59 -7.20 -3.19
CA ASN A 154 -24.37 -8.47 -2.47
C ASN A 154 -23.68 -8.25 -1.10
N LEU A 155 -24.23 -7.32 -0.34
CA LEU A 155 -23.66 -6.70 0.85
C LEU A 155 -24.62 -6.84 2.03
N SER A 156 -24.12 -7.20 3.22
CA SER A 156 -24.86 -7.04 4.48
C SER A 156 -24.20 -5.97 5.35
N VAL A 157 -24.95 -4.96 5.78
CA VAL A 157 -24.59 -4.13 6.94
C VAL A 157 -25.13 -4.86 8.16
N ALA A 158 -24.24 -5.43 8.96
CA ALA A 158 -24.56 -6.45 9.94
C ALA A 158 -25.15 -5.92 11.26
N GLY A 159 -25.09 -4.61 11.50
CA GLY A 159 -25.31 -4.07 12.84
C GLY A 159 -24.32 -4.70 13.82
N ASP A 160 -24.83 -5.00 15.02
CA ASP A 160 -24.07 -5.59 16.10
C ASP A 160 -24.03 -7.13 16.07
N ILE A 161 -24.47 -7.76 14.97
CA ILE A 161 -24.29 -9.20 14.76
C ILE A 161 -22.81 -9.54 14.54
N VAL A 162 -22.06 -8.69 13.84
CA VAL A 162 -20.68 -8.94 13.39
C VAL A 162 -19.77 -7.80 13.83
N TYR A 163 -18.68 -8.18 14.50
CA TYR A 163 -17.68 -7.29 15.06
C TYR A 163 -16.30 -7.55 14.44
N ASN A 164 -15.54 -6.51 14.11
CA ASN A 164 -14.30 -6.63 13.35
C ASN A 164 -13.07 -6.08 14.13
N ASP A 165 -12.32 -7.00 14.75
CA ASP A 165 -11.09 -6.75 15.55
C ASP A 165 -11.24 -5.72 16.68
N VAL A 166 -12.35 -5.82 17.43
CA VAL A 166 -12.66 -4.98 18.60
C VAL A 166 -13.25 -5.83 19.74
N HIS A 167 -13.23 -5.29 20.97
CA HIS A 167 -13.74 -5.99 22.14
C HIS A 167 -15.27 -5.83 22.30
N MET A 168 -16.02 -6.86 21.93
CA MET A 168 -17.49 -6.93 22.01
C MET A 168 -18.02 -6.67 23.43
N ARG A 169 -19.06 -5.83 23.56
CA ARG A 169 -19.69 -5.51 24.85
C ARG A 169 -20.73 -6.56 25.26
N MET A 170 -20.26 -7.69 25.80
CA MET A 170 -21.07 -8.87 26.18
C MET A 170 -22.06 -8.67 27.37
N THR A 171 -22.47 -7.44 27.69
CA THR A 171 -23.19 -7.09 28.92
C THR A 171 -24.59 -7.71 29.00
N GLU A 172 -25.34 -7.69 27.91
CA GLU A 172 -26.71 -8.23 27.84
C GLU A 172 -26.73 -9.68 27.33
N SER A 173 -25.57 -10.16 26.86
CA SER A 173 -25.31 -11.55 26.42
C SER A 173 -24.41 -12.38 27.40
N PRO A 174 -24.59 -12.33 28.73
CA PRO A 174 -23.67 -12.94 29.70
C PRO A 174 -23.84 -14.47 29.80
N SER A 175 -25.02 -15.00 29.45
CA SER A 175 -25.34 -16.42 29.55
C SER A 175 -24.88 -17.21 28.33
N GLN A 176 -24.73 -18.53 28.45
CA GLN A 176 -24.43 -19.34 27.27
C GLN A 176 -25.61 -19.37 26.29
N SER A 177 -26.86 -19.43 26.76
CA SER A 177 -28.05 -19.42 25.89
C SER A 177 -28.10 -18.16 25.02
N ALA A 178 -27.79 -16.99 25.59
CA ALA A 178 -27.76 -15.73 24.86
C ALA A 178 -26.73 -15.75 23.71
N ARG A 179 -25.54 -16.30 23.94
CA ARG A 179 -24.53 -16.52 22.90
C ARG A 179 -24.93 -17.63 21.92
N ASP A 180 -25.64 -18.66 22.37
CA ASP A 180 -26.21 -19.68 21.50
C ASP A 180 -27.32 -19.10 20.61
N ASP A 181 -27.99 -18.02 21.02
CA ASP A 181 -28.95 -17.24 20.21
C ASP A 181 -28.23 -16.28 19.24
N TRP A 182 -27.15 -15.61 19.65
CA TRP A 182 -26.27 -14.83 18.76
C TRP A 182 -25.65 -15.70 17.65
N ILE A 183 -25.27 -16.96 17.95
CA ILE A 183 -24.82 -17.90 16.90
C ILE A 183 -25.91 -18.14 15.84
N LYS A 184 -27.19 -18.19 16.22
CA LYS A 184 -28.31 -18.29 15.26
C LYS A 184 -28.50 -16.99 14.46
N ALA A 185 -28.16 -15.84 15.03
CA ALA A 185 -28.15 -14.57 14.30
C ALA A 185 -27.06 -14.57 13.20
N LEU A 186 -25.89 -15.12 13.49
CA LEU A 186 -24.83 -15.35 12.50
C LEU A 186 -25.26 -16.36 11.42
N ASP A 187 -25.83 -17.52 11.78
CA ASP A 187 -26.40 -18.49 10.83
C ASP A 187 -27.44 -17.83 9.90
N THR A 188 -28.27 -16.93 10.46
CA THR A 188 -29.31 -16.22 9.72
C THR A 188 -28.71 -15.21 8.74
N LEU A 189 -27.66 -14.48 9.12
CA LEU A 189 -26.93 -13.58 8.22
C LEU A 189 -26.19 -14.34 7.12
N GLU A 190 -25.54 -15.47 7.43
CA GLU A 190 -24.87 -16.32 6.45
C GLU A 190 -25.85 -16.87 5.41
N SER A 191 -27.09 -17.20 5.82
CA SER A 191 -28.12 -17.74 4.92
C SER A 191 -28.52 -16.82 3.76
N TYR A 192 -28.18 -15.52 3.83
CA TYR A 192 -28.40 -14.55 2.75
C TYR A 192 -27.27 -14.58 1.69
N ASN A 193 -26.18 -15.32 1.96
CA ASN A 193 -24.99 -15.47 1.12
C ASN A 193 -24.36 -14.12 0.66
N PRO A 194 -24.14 -13.13 1.56
CA PRO A 194 -23.46 -11.89 1.19
C PRO A 194 -21.99 -12.16 0.80
N SER A 195 -21.47 -11.44 -0.19
CA SER A 195 -20.02 -11.46 -0.52
C SER A 195 -19.22 -10.40 0.25
N ILE A 196 -19.90 -9.45 0.88
CA ILE A 196 -19.30 -8.41 1.72
C ILE A 196 -20.16 -8.27 2.97
N VAL A 197 -19.54 -8.25 4.15
CA VAL A 197 -20.21 -8.01 5.42
C VAL A 197 -19.50 -6.86 6.12
N ILE A 198 -20.23 -5.78 6.42
CA ILE A 198 -19.74 -4.67 7.23
C ILE A 198 -20.24 -4.91 8.65
N GLY A 199 -19.33 -5.01 9.62
CA GLY A 199 -19.70 -4.92 11.04
C GLY A 199 -19.80 -3.46 11.45
N SER A 200 -20.85 -3.08 12.19
CA SER A 200 -21.03 -1.69 12.63
C SER A 200 -20.03 -1.29 13.74
N HIS A 201 -19.18 -2.21 14.18
CA HIS A 201 -18.05 -1.97 15.08
C HIS A 201 -16.74 -2.60 14.55
N HIS A 202 -15.79 -1.76 14.13
CA HIS A 202 -14.54 -2.16 13.46
C HIS A 202 -13.35 -1.29 13.87
N ARG A 203 -12.19 -1.91 14.10
CA ARG A 203 -10.92 -1.25 14.40
C ARG A 203 -10.52 -0.22 13.32
N LEU A 204 -10.23 1.01 13.73
CA LEU A 204 -9.69 2.06 12.85
C LEU A 204 -8.48 1.56 12.04
N GLY A 205 -8.49 1.85 10.74
CA GLY A 205 -7.43 1.46 9.79
C GLY A 205 -7.40 -0.03 9.43
N GLY A 206 -8.27 -0.86 10.00
CA GLY A 206 -8.57 -2.17 9.43
C GLY A 206 -9.27 -2.02 8.07
N VAL A 207 -9.21 -3.06 7.24
CA VAL A 207 -9.89 -3.12 5.94
C VAL A 207 -10.75 -4.39 5.92
N ASP A 208 -12.07 -4.23 5.86
CA ASP A 208 -13.05 -5.28 6.18
C ASP A 208 -12.79 -6.63 5.49
N GLY A 209 -12.78 -7.70 6.30
CA GLY A 209 -12.52 -9.09 5.89
C GLY A 209 -11.12 -9.40 5.31
N SER A 210 -10.37 -8.38 4.92
CA SER A 210 -9.26 -8.52 3.96
C SER A 210 -7.94 -9.01 4.56
N PHE A 211 -7.68 -8.71 5.83
CA PHE A 211 -6.54 -9.24 6.57
C PHE A 211 -6.84 -10.64 7.12
N ASN A 212 -8.08 -10.88 7.55
CA ASN A 212 -8.57 -12.21 7.96
C ASN A 212 -8.48 -13.22 6.80
N ILE A 213 -8.91 -12.87 5.57
CA ILE A 213 -8.80 -13.82 4.45
C ILE A 213 -7.33 -14.14 4.07
N VAL A 214 -6.37 -13.24 4.32
CA VAL A 214 -4.93 -13.53 4.16
C VAL A 214 -4.41 -14.44 5.27
N SER A 215 -4.83 -14.21 6.53
CA SER A 215 -4.56 -15.07 7.68
C SER A 215 -5.09 -16.49 7.45
N GLU A 216 -6.39 -16.63 7.20
CA GLU A 216 -7.06 -17.89 6.91
C GLU A 216 -6.47 -18.59 5.68
N THR A 217 -6.05 -17.85 4.65
CA THR A 217 -5.32 -18.43 3.50
C THR A 217 -3.98 -19.04 3.93
N LEU A 218 -3.20 -18.38 4.79
CA LEU A 218 -1.92 -18.93 5.27
C LEU A 218 -2.12 -20.11 6.24
N ILE A 219 -3.13 -20.05 7.10
CA ILE A 219 -3.55 -21.15 7.99
C ILE A 219 -4.00 -22.37 7.17
N ALA A 220 -4.86 -22.16 6.17
CA ALA A 220 -5.30 -23.21 5.25
C ALA A 220 -4.12 -23.83 4.48
N LEU A 221 -3.27 -23.00 3.86
CA LEU A 221 -2.10 -23.48 3.11
C LEU A 221 -1.10 -24.25 3.98
N ARG A 222 -0.91 -23.88 5.25
CA ARG A 222 -0.06 -24.66 6.18
C ARG A 222 -0.74 -25.93 6.70
N SER A 223 -2.06 -25.92 6.94
CA SER A 223 -2.80 -27.10 7.42
C SER A 223 -2.91 -28.23 6.38
N VAL A 224 -2.87 -27.91 5.09
CA VAL A 224 -2.72 -28.90 3.99
C VAL A 224 -1.37 -29.64 4.09
N GLY A 225 -0.35 -29.03 4.72
CA GLY A 225 0.92 -29.65 5.03
C GLY A 225 1.69 -30.16 3.80
N ASN A 226 2.43 -31.27 3.98
CA ASN A 226 3.23 -31.88 2.91
C ASN A 226 2.42 -32.85 2.04
N GLY A 227 1.25 -32.39 1.57
CA GLY A 227 0.38 -33.13 0.66
C GLY A 227 0.85 -33.08 -0.81
N ALA A 228 1.12 -34.27 -1.38
CA ALA A 228 1.10 -34.59 -2.82
C ALA A 228 1.59 -33.53 -3.84
N GLY A 229 2.78 -32.95 -3.65
CA GLY A 229 3.45 -32.15 -4.67
C GLY A 229 4.52 -31.20 -4.13
N ASP A 230 5.45 -30.78 -4.98
CA ASP A 230 6.41 -29.70 -4.68
C ASP A 230 5.76 -28.33 -4.93
N TRP A 231 4.61 -28.11 -4.30
CA TRP A 231 3.78 -26.94 -4.52
C TRP A 231 4.35 -25.70 -3.81
N HIS A 232 4.20 -24.55 -4.46
CA HIS A 232 4.78 -23.29 -4.03
C HIS A 232 3.74 -22.16 -4.10
N VAL A 233 4.06 -21.01 -3.50
CA VAL A 233 3.20 -19.83 -3.38
C VAL A 233 3.86 -18.61 -4.02
N ALA A 234 3.15 -17.92 -4.89
CA ALA A 234 3.48 -16.56 -5.33
C ALA A 234 2.56 -15.54 -4.64
N ILE A 235 3.06 -14.31 -4.43
CA ILE A 235 2.29 -13.24 -3.80
C ILE A 235 2.16 -12.11 -4.82
N ARG A 236 0.98 -11.97 -5.41
CA ARG A 236 0.69 -10.96 -6.42
C ARG A 236 0.18 -9.68 -5.77
N ARG A 237 0.79 -8.58 -6.23
CA ARG A 237 0.52 -7.20 -5.82
C ARG A 237 0.53 -6.36 -7.11
N GLY A 238 1.18 -5.21 -7.18
CA GLY A 238 1.29 -4.42 -8.43
C GLY A 238 1.93 -5.11 -9.66
N GLY A 239 2.45 -6.34 -9.55
CA GLY A 239 2.80 -7.20 -10.70
C GLY A 239 4.14 -6.92 -11.39
N HIS A 240 4.98 -6.04 -10.84
CA HIS A 240 6.28 -5.66 -11.44
C HIS A 240 7.46 -6.61 -11.11
N GLY A 241 7.23 -7.67 -10.32
CA GLY A 241 8.27 -8.66 -10.00
C GLY A 241 8.54 -9.63 -11.17
N GLY A 242 9.67 -10.34 -11.10
CA GLY A 242 10.03 -11.38 -12.08
C GLY A 242 9.36 -12.74 -11.83
N ASP A 243 9.94 -13.78 -12.45
CA ASP A 243 9.49 -15.17 -12.37
C ASP A 243 9.27 -15.65 -10.92
N ASN A 244 8.19 -16.42 -10.72
CA ASN A 244 7.80 -17.01 -9.43
C ASN A 244 7.55 -16.01 -8.27
N GLN A 245 7.59 -14.70 -8.52
CA GLN A 245 7.33 -13.67 -7.49
C GLN A 245 5.85 -13.34 -7.35
N ASN A 246 5.19 -13.01 -8.48
CA ASN A 246 3.80 -12.55 -8.53
C ASN A 246 2.88 -13.47 -9.38
N ASN A 247 3.39 -14.62 -9.82
CA ASN A 247 2.61 -15.74 -10.34
C ASN A 247 3.46 -17.00 -10.24
N ILE A 248 2.86 -18.18 -10.16
CA ILE A 248 3.60 -19.45 -10.15
C ILE A 248 2.86 -20.53 -10.94
N ALA A 249 3.62 -21.39 -11.64
CA ALA A 249 3.08 -22.59 -12.26
C ALA A 249 2.93 -23.70 -11.20
N GLU A 250 1.90 -24.54 -11.31
CA GLU A 250 1.68 -25.73 -10.47
C GLU A 250 1.67 -25.42 -8.94
N GLY A 251 1.23 -24.22 -8.58
CA GLY A 251 1.15 -23.72 -7.20
C GLY A 251 0.01 -22.72 -7.01
N VAL A 252 0.06 -21.94 -5.92
CA VAL A 252 -0.99 -20.99 -5.53
C VAL A 252 -0.48 -19.55 -5.67
N THR A 253 -1.22 -18.70 -6.39
CA THR A 253 -0.96 -17.26 -6.41
C THR A 253 -1.96 -16.56 -5.47
N ILE A 254 -1.47 -16.02 -4.36
CA ILE A 254 -2.26 -15.15 -3.48
C ILE A 254 -2.30 -13.77 -4.13
N ASP A 255 -3.44 -13.37 -4.69
CA ASP A 255 -3.61 -12.08 -5.37
C ASP A 255 -4.20 -11.03 -4.44
N LEU A 256 -3.38 -10.06 -4.08
CA LEU A 256 -3.70 -8.97 -3.16
C LEU A 256 -4.04 -7.66 -3.91
N THR A 257 -4.20 -7.67 -5.23
CA THR A 257 -4.47 -6.44 -6.02
C THR A 257 -5.77 -5.74 -5.65
N HIS A 258 -6.71 -6.41 -4.99
CA HIS A 258 -7.92 -5.80 -4.43
C HIS A 258 -7.69 -5.09 -3.08
N LEU A 259 -6.55 -5.32 -2.41
CA LEU A 259 -6.17 -4.64 -1.17
C LEU A 259 -5.54 -3.27 -1.51
N ASN A 260 -6.31 -2.42 -2.18
CA ASN A 260 -5.80 -1.22 -2.86
C ASN A 260 -6.36 0.10 -2.32
N THR A 261 -7.02 0.07 -1.17
CA THR A 261 -7.52 1.23 -0.45
C THR A 261 -6.41 2.21 -0.06
N THR A 262 -6.78 3.48 0.10
CA THR A 262 -5.92 4.53 0.65
C THR A 262 -6.81 5.47 1.46
N MET A 263 -6.44 5.68 2.72
CA MET A 263 -7.12 6.58 3.65
C MET A 263 -6.08 7.53 4.26
N TYR A 264 -6.50 8.73 4.64
CA TYR A 264 -5.65 9.70 5.32
C TYR A 264 -6.27 10.09 6.66
N ASP A 265 -5.44 10.15 7.71
CA ASP A 265 -5.79 10.72 9.00
C ASP A 265 -5.04 12.05 9.19
N ALA A 266 -5.78 13.15 9.18
CA ALA A 266 -5.25 14.49 9.40
C ALA A 266 -4.81 14.76 10.84
N ALA A 267 -5.28 13.98 11.83
CA ALA A 267 -4.88 14.14 13.23
C ALA A 267 -3.48 13.56 13.52
N THR A 268 -3.13 12.44 12.87
CA THR A 268 -1.77 11.86 12.94
C THR A 268 -0.86 12.22 11.77
N ASN A 269 -1.41 12.81 10.69
CA ASN A 269 -0.73 13.07 9.42
C ASN A 269 -0.17 11.77 8.78
N VAL A 270 -0.96 10.71 8.83
CA VAL A 270 -0.61 9.37 8.33
C VAL A 270 -1.55 8.95 7.19
N ALA A 271 -0.98 8.41 6.12
CA ALA A 271 -1.70 7.79 5.03
C ALA A 271 -1.63 6.26 5.17
N SER A 272 -2.77 5.62 5.38
CA SER A 272 -2.91 4.16 5.49
C SER A 272 -3.19 3.57 4.09
N VAL A 273 -2.25 2.79 3.56
CA VAL A 273 -2.24 2.34 2.15
C VAL A 273 -2.22 0.82 2.04
N GLY A 274 -3.16 0.25 1.29
CA GLY A 274 -3.21 -1.20 1.04
C GLY A 274 -2.08 -1.72 0.13
N THR A 275 -1.59 -2.93 0.43
CA THR A 275 -0.47 -3.61 -0.25
C THR A 275 -0.64 -3.79 -1.78
N GLY A 276 -1.89 -3.90 -2.24
CA GLY A 276 -2.26 -4.04 -3.65
C GLY A 276 -2.31 -2.74 -4.44
N ALA A 277 -2.25 -1.58 -3.78
CA ALA A 277 -2.36 -0.28 -4.42
C ALA A 277 -1.21 0.00 -5.41
N ARG A 278 -1.48 0.91 -6.36
CA ARG A 278 -0.50 1.45 -7.31
C ARG A 278 -0.31 2.94 -7.03
N TRP A 279 0.89 3.47 -7.18
CA TRP A 279 1.20 4.84 -6.74
C TRP A 279 0.29 5.93 -7.32
N GLY A 280 -0.21 5.76 -8.56
CA GLY A 280 -1.18 6.68 -9.15
C GLY A 280 -2.51 6.77 -8.40
N SER A 281 -3.04 5.67 -7.86
CA SER A 281 -4.27 5.71 -7.06
C SER A 281 -4.04 6.23 -5.65
N VAL A 282 -2.85 6.00 -5.08
CA VAL A 282 -2.45 6.56 -3.78
C VAL A 282 -2.38 8.09 -3.85
N TYR A 283 -1.65 8.64 -4.83
CA TYR A 283 -1.54 10.09 -4.98
C TYR A 283 -2.90 10.76 -5.27
N ALA A 284 -3.72 10.17 -6.16
CA ALA A 284 -5.04 10.69 -6.49
C ALA A 284 -6.08 10.56 -5.35
N ALA A 285 -5.81 9.74 -4.33
CA ALA A 285 -6.58 9.74 -3.08
C ALA A 285 -6.15 10.92 -2.19
N LEU A 286 -4.84 11.02 -1.89
CA LEU A 286 -4.26 11.98 -0.94
C LEU A 286 -4.27 13.44 -1.42
N GLU A 287 -4.30 13.68 -2.74
CA GLU A 287 -4.34 15.02 -3.32
C GLU A 287 -5.60 15.81 -2.90
N LYS A 288 -6.70 15.11 -2.58
CA LYS A 288 -7.94 15.71 -2.06
C LYS A 288 -7.72 16.43 -0.73
N ASP A 289 -6.95 15.80 0.16
CA ASP A 289 -6.59 16.30 1.48
C ASP A 289 -5.42 17.32 1.43
N GLY A 290 -4.90 17.61 0.23
CA GLY A 290 -3.76 18.49 0.02
C GLY A 290 -2.42 17.90 0.48
N VAL A 291 -2.29 16.57 0.58
CA VAL A 291 -1.08 15.88 1.05
C VAL A 291 -0.57 14.83 0.05
N THR A 292 0.64 14.33 0.28
CA THR A 292 1.27 13.26 -0.48
C THR A 292 2.28 12.50 0.38
N VAL A 293 2.90 11.45 -0.19
CA VAL A 293 3.83 10.54 0.50
C VAL A 293 5.06 10.26 -0.36
N THR A 294 6.15 9.79 0.26
CA THR A 294 7.37 9.38 -0.45
C THR A 294 7.13 8.04 -1.15
N GLY A 295 6.59 8.08 -2.38
CA GLY A 295 6.24 6.89 -3.16
C GLY A 295 7.02 6.72 -4.46
N GLY A 296 6.55 5.81 -5.31
CA GLY A 296 7.11 5.51 -6.62
C GLY A 296 6.94 6.65 -7.64
N ARG A 297 7.89 6.74 -8.58
CA ARG A 297 7.90 7.75 -9.64
C ARG A 297 6.93 7.48 -10.79
N GLU A 298 6.56 6.21 -10.98
CA GLU A 298 5.71 5.72 -12.07
C GLU A 298 4.36 5.28 -11.53
N ALA A 299 3.27 5.84 -12.06
CA ALA A 299 1.92 5.69 -11.51
C ALA A 299 1.41 4.23 -11.45
N VAL A 300 1.89 3.37 -12.35
CA VAL A 300 1.51 1.94 -12.41
C VAL A 300 2.22 1.05 -11.41
N VAL A 301 3.34 1.50 -10.82
CA VAL A 301 4.14 0.66 -9.91
C VAL A 301 3.38 0.37 -8.62
N GLY A 302 3.47 -0.86 -8.14
CA GLY A 302 2.86 -1.29 -6.88
C GLY A 302 3.53 -0.67 -5.65
N VAL A 303 2.74 -0.44 -4.60
CA VAL A 303 3.20 0.15 -3.34
C VAL A 303 4.19 -0.78 -2.63
N ASP A 304 3.74 -2.00 -2.28
CA ASP A 304 4.49 -2.95 -1.47
C ASP A 304 5.91 -3.25 -1.99
N GLY A 305 6.03 -3.71 -3.24
CA GLY A 305 7.32 -4.19 -3.77
C GLY A 305 8.36 -3.07 -3.89
N LEU A 306 7.90 -1.82 -3.96
CA LEU A 306 8.76 -0.64 -3.92
C LEU A 306 9.19 -0.32 -2.48
N LEU A 307 8.27 -0.36 -1.51
CA LEU A 307 8.57 -0.09 -0.09
C LEU A 307 9.44 -1.19 0.54
N LEU A 308 9.11 -2.47 0.32
CA LEU A 308 9.88 -3.60 0.87
C LEU A 308 11.27 -3.78 0.24
N GLY A 309 11.55 -3.09 -0.87
CA GLY A 309 12.88 -3.00 -1.49
C GLY A 309 13.57 -1.64 -1.32
N GLY A 310 13.06 -0.76 -0.46
CA GLY A 310 13.60 0.58 -0.23
C GLY A 310 12.82 1.68 -0.94
N GLY A 311 12.88 1.69 -2.28
CA GLY A 311 12.07 2.58 -3.12
C GLY A 311 12.63 3.98 -3.32
N ILE A 312 13.22 4.24 -4.48
CA ILE A 312 13.71 5.57 -4.88
C ILE A 312 12.57 6.42 -5.46
N SER A 313 12.48 7.66 -4.98
CA SER A 313 11.38 8.61 -5.23
C SER A 313 11.91 9.95 -5.78
N TRP A 314 11.04 10.77 -6.36
CA TRP A 314 11.35 12.19 -6.62
C TRP A 314 11.62 12.97 -5.32
N TYR A 315 11.05 12.52 -4.19
CA TYR A 315 11.23 13.16 -2.88
C TYR A 315 12.42 12.62 -2.07
N THR A 316 13.24 11.71 -2.61
CA THR A 316 14.22 10.98 -1.78
C THR A 316 15.29 11.87 -1.15
N ALA A 317 15.73 12.92 -1.84
CA ALA A 317 16.66 13.91 -1.27
C ALA A 317 16.07 14.70 -0.09
N ARG A 318 14.75 14.94 -0.06
CA ARG A 318 14.03 15.56 1.08
C ARG A 318 13.75 14.58 2.23
N THR A 319 13.44 13.33 1.90
CA THR A 319 12.65 12.45 2.79
C THR A 319 13.23 11.05 3.05
N GLY A 320 14.32 10.66 2.37
CA GLY A 320 14.86 9.30 2.41
C GLY A 320 14.26 8.41 1.32
N PHE A 321 14.60 7.13 1.33
CA PHE A 321 13.92 6.14 0.51
C PHE A 321 12.45 6.01 0.97
N ALA A 322 11.56 5.55 0.09
CA ALA A 322 10.13 5.41 0.36
C ALA A 322 9.86 4.58 1.64
N CYS A 323 10.64 3.52 1.85
CA CYS A 323 10.61 2.70 3.07
C CYS A 323 10.91 3.48 4.36
N ASP A 324 11.72 4.55 4.30
CA ASP A 324 12.05 5.36 5.47
C ASP A 324 10.81 6.12 5.95
N SER A 325 9.86 6.42 5.06
CA SER A 325 8.58 7.08 5.41
C SER A 325 7.50 6.16 6.00
N VAL A 326 7.71 4.84 6.02
CA VAL A 326 6.80 3.90 6.69
C VAL A 326 6.95 4.00 8.21
N VAL A 327 5.86 4.35 8.88
CA VAL A 327 5.78 4.45 10.34
C VAL A 327 5.25 3.16 10.98
N ASN A 328 4.37 2.43 10.29
CA ASN A 328 3.89 1.11 10.69
C ASN A 328 3.62 0.20 9.47
N TYR A 329 3.87 -1.10 9.61
CA TYR A 329 3.40 -2.15 8.69
C TYR A 329 2.38 -3.02 9.43
N GLU A 330 1.26 -3.35 8.78
CA GLU A 330 0.43 -4.48 9.21
C GLU A 330 0.86 -5.74 8.46
N VAL A 331 1.19 -6.79 9.20
CA VAL A 331 1.87 -7.98 8.66
C VAL A 331 1.15 -9.24 9.11
N VAL A 332 0.75 -10.09 8.17
CA VAL A 332 0.29 -11.45 8.45
C VAL A 332 1.48 -12.40 8.41
N LEU A 333 1.78 -13.03 9.54
CA LEU A 333 2.90 -13.95 9.72
C LEU A 333 2.58 -15.36 9.18
N ALA A 334 3.59 -16.24 9.13
CA ALA A 334 3.40 -17.63 8.73
C ALA A 334 2.45 -18.38 9.70
N SER A 335 2.37 -17.96 10.96
CA SER A 335 1.40 -18.46 11.95
C SER A 335 -0.07 -18.17 11.59
N GLY A 336 -0.34 -17.20 10.71
CA GLY A 336 -1.64 -16.56 10.54
C GLY A 336 -1.85 -15.37 11.49
N GLU A 337 -0.96 -15.17 12.47
CA GLU A 337 -1.02 -14.03 13.39
C GLU A 337 -0.82 -12.70 12.63
N ILE A 338 -1.55 -11.68 13.05
CA ILE A 338 -1.56 -10.36 12.42
C ILE A 338 -0.88 -9.38 13.38
N VAL A 339 0.31 -8.93 13.02
CA VAL A 339 1.15 -8.07 13.86
C VAL A 339 1.32 -6.67 13.26
N ASN A 340 1.40 -5.67 14.12
CA ASN A 340 1.79 -4.32 13.73
C ASN A 340 3.29 -4.12 14.01
N ALA A 341 4.05 -3.73 13.00
CA ALA A 341 5.49 -3.52 13.07
C ALA A 341 5.83 -2.03 12.88
N ASN A 342 6.24 -1.38 13.98
CA ASN A 342 6.55 0.05 14.09
C ASN A 342 7.68 0.29 15.09
N VAL A 343 8.01 1.55 15.39
CA VAL A 343 9.09 1.89 16.34
C VAL A 343 8.88 1.37 17.78
N SER A 344 7.64 1.09 18.19
CA SER A 344 7.26 0.68 19.55
C SER A 344 6.81 -0.78 19.70
N ALA A 345 6.46 -1.47 18.60
CA ALA A 345 6.07 -2.88 18.59
C ALA A 345 6.69 -3.57 17.37
N ASN A 346 7.31 -4.74 17.57
CA ASN A 346 7.99 -5.51 16.52
C ASN A 346 8.98 -4.64 15.71
N SER A 347 9.78 -3.84 16.42
CA SER A 347 10.60 -2.75 15.83
C SER A 347 11.83 -3.23 15.06
N ASP A 348 12.27 -4.44 15.34
CA ASP A 348 13.26 -5.19 14.59
C ASP A 348 12.70 -5.68 13.25
N LEU A 349 11.46 -6.18 13.22
CA LEU A 349 10.71 -6.50 12.00
C LEU A 349 10.40 -5.24 11.17
N TRP A 350 9.98 -4.14 11.81
CA TRP A 350 9.80 -2.84 11.15
C TRP A 350 11.07 -2.39 10.43
N ARG A 351 12.22 -2.46 11.10
CA ARG A 351 13.52 -2.12 10.51
C ARG A 351 13.92 -3.11 9.41
N ALA A 352 13.61 -4.40 9.55
CA ALA A 352 13.94 -5.42 8.55
C ALA A 352 13.10 -5.30 7.27
N LEU A 353 11.81 -4.96 7.37
CA LEU A 353 10.91 -4.72 6.23
C LEU A 353 11.36 -3.54 5.35
N LYS A 354 12.16 -2.61 5.88
CA LYS A 354 12.79 -1.51 5.13
C LYS A 354 13.95 -2.00 4.26
N GLY A 355 13.65 -2.81 3.24
CA GLY A 355 14.59 -3.40 2.28
C GLY A 355 14.69 -4.93 2.31
N GLY A 356 14.15 -5.59 3.33
CA GLY A 356 14.21 -7.04 3.52
C GLY A 356 13.27 -7.87 2.63
N SER A 357 12.46 -7.28 1.76
CA SER A 357 11.55 -8.00 0.85
C SER A 357 10.57 -8.96 1.56
N SER A 358 10.04 -9.96 0.84
CA SER A 358 9.05 -10.94 1.34
C SER A 358 9.67 -12.09 2.16
N ASN A 359 10.48 -11.77 3.17
CA ASN A 359 11.18 -12.78 3.99
C ASN A 359 10.48 -13.16 5.31
N PHE A 360 9.52 -12.37 5.78
CA PHE A 360 9.01 -12.44 7.16
C PHE A 360 7.48 -12.61 7.28
N GLY A 361 6.73 -12.30 6.22
CA GLY A 361 5.28 -12.16 6.29
C GLY A 361 4.66 -11.59 5.00
N ILE A 362 3.33 -11.54 4.96
CA ILE A 362 2.56 -10.81 3.96
C ILE A 362 2.13 -9.48 4.59
N VAL A 363 2.73 -8.37 4.14
CA VAL A 363 2.23 -7.04 4.51
C VAL A 363 0.89 -6.78 3.82
N THR A 364 -0.14 -6.43 4.60
CA THR A 364 -1.49 -6.07 4.14
C THR A 364 -1.65 -4.55 4.01
N ARG A 365 -1.11 -3.78 4.96
CA ARG A 365 -1.20 -2.31 5.02
C ARG A 365 0.15 -1.66 5.33
N PHE A 366 0.40 -0.53 4.69
CA PHE A 366 1.56 0.34 4.91
C PHE A 366 1.06 1.69 5.41
N ASP A 367 1.47 2.08 6.61
CA ASP A 367 1.11 3.35 7.20
C ASP A 367 2.29 4.32 6.98
N LEU A 368 2.07 5.34 6.17
CA LEU A 368 3.09 6.26 5.64
C LEU A 368 2.93 7.64 6.27
N GLN A 369 4.04 8.26 6.70
CA GLN A 369 4.01 9.67 7.10
C GLN A 369 3.77 10.55 5.86
N ALA A 370 2.65 11.27 5.86
CA ALA A 370 2.31 12.23 4.81
C ALA A 370 3.05 13.57 4.98
N PHE A 371 3.06 14.38 3.94
CA PHE A 371 3.50 15.77 3.95
C PHE A 371 2.70 16.59 2.93
N PRO A 372 2.65 17.94 3.04
CA PRO A 372 1.87 18.77 2.11
C PRO A 372 2.22 18.52 0.64
N ALA A 373 1.19 18.41 -0.19
CA ALA A 373 1.34 18.30 -1.63
C ALA A 373 1.85 19.63 -2.21
N GLU A 374 2.81 19.54 -3.13
CA GLU A 374 3.38 20.67 -3.84
C GLU A 374 3.37 20.38 -5.34
N ASN A 375 2.97 21.36 -6.14
CA ASN A 375 3.01 21.26 -7.61
C ASN A 375 4.43 20.93 -8.07
N LEU A 376 4.60 19.78 -8.74
CA LEU A 376 5.90 19.35 -9.25
C LEU A 376 6.23 20.10 -10.54
N GLN A 377 7.36 20.82 -10.57
CA GLN A 377 7.92 21.28 -11.84
C GLN A 377 8.69 20.12 -12.47
N VAL A 378 8.18 19.57 -13.57
CA VAL A 378 8.82 18.49 -14.32
C VAL A 378 9.27 19.01 -15.68
N GLU A 379 10.54 18.79 -16.03
CA GLU A 379 11.05 19.03 -17.38
C GLU A 379 11.83 17.81 -17.86
N THR A 380 11.38 17.21 -18.97
CA THR A 380 12.12 16.15 -19.64
C THR A 380 12.85 16.71 -20.86
N LYS A 381 14.16 16.81 -20.73
CA LYS A 381 15.07 16.90 -21.88
C LYS A 381 15.51 15.51 -22.30
N THR A 382 16.08 15.42 -23.48
CA THR A 382 16.92 14.29 -23.90
C THR A 382 18.08 14.86 -24.71
N PHE A 383 19.07 14.09 -25.16
CA PHE A 383 20.15 14.59 -26.00
C PHE A 383 20.55 13.64 -27.13
N GLY A 384 20.97 14.21 -28.26
CA GLY A 384 21.66 13.49 -29.34
C GLY A 384 22.98 12.92 -28.84
N ARG A 385 23.43 11.79 -29.43
CA ARG A 385 24.56 11.02 -28.89
C ARG A 385 25.87 11.80 -28.83
N GLU A 386 26.05 12.79 -29.70
CA GLU A 386 27.17 13.71 -29.74
C GLU A 386 27.40 14.47 -28.42
N HIS A 387 26.38 14.61 -27.57
CA HIS A 387 26.45 15.28 -26.27
C HIS A 387 26.71 14.34 -25.09
N SER A 388 27.25 13.14 -25.32
CA SER A 388 27.46 12.12 -24.28
C SER A 388 28.34 12.63 -23.14
N ASP A 389 29.49 13.23 -23.46
CA ASP A 389 30.45 13.70 -22.44
C ASP A 389 29.91 14.88 -21.62
N ASP A 390 29.27 15.86 -22.28
CA ASP A 390 28.60 16.98 -21.60
C ASP A 390 27.57 16.45 -20.60
N THR A 391 26.70 15.56 -21.05
CA THR A 391 25.59 15.04 -20.23
C THR A 391 26.10 14.20 -19.06
N VAL A 392 27.10 13.34 -19.28
CA VAL A 392 27.76 12.55 -18.23
C VAL A 392 28.38 13.46 -17.16
N ASN A 393 29.15 14.46 -17.57
CA ASN A 393 29.83 15.36 -16.65
C ASN A 393 28.83 16.18 -15.82
N VAL A 394 27.68 16.57 -16.40
CA VAL A 394 26.62 17.28 -15.69
C VAL A 394 25.85 16.37 -14.70
N VAL A 395 25.58 15.11 -15.05
CA VAL A 395 24.91 14.15 -14.15
C VAL A 395 25.80 13.80 -12.96
N ALA A 396 27.11 13.60 -13.20
CA ALA A 396 28.08 13.40 -12.12
C ALA A 396 28.16 14.63 -11.19
N GLY A 397 28.20 15.84 -11.77
CA GLY A 397 28.20 17.09 -11.01
C GLY A 397 26.92 17.31 -10.21
N PHE A 398 25.75 16.89 -10.71
CA PHE A 398 24.50 16.92 -9.96
C PHE A 398 24.52 15.96 -8.75
N ALA A 399 25.12 14.77 -8.92
CA ALA A 399 25.25 13.78 -7.85
C ALA A 399 26.16 14.22 -6.69
N ASP A 400 27.01 15.23 -6.92
CA ASP A 400 27.91 15.82 -5.92
C ASP A 400 27.38 17.15 -5.34
N LEU A 401 26.15 17.57 -5.66
CA LEU A 401 25.50 18.72 -5.02
C LEU A 401 25.16 18.43 -3.56
N ASP A 402 25.31 19.45 -2.71
CA ASP A 402 24.95 19.36 -1.29
C ASP A 402 23.43 19.49 -1.05
N ARG A 403 23.02 19.26 0.21
CA ARG A 403 21.63 19.21 0.64
C ARG A 403 20.87 20.55 0.52
N SER A 404 21.52 21.68 0.20
CA SER A 404 20.81 22.92 -0.14
C SER A 404 19.94 22.80 -1.40
N PHE A 405 20.20 21.78 -2.24
CA PHE A 405 19.40 21.44 -3.42
C PHE A 405 18.45 20.24 -3.17
N ASP A 406 18.06 19.94 -1.92
CA ASP A 406 17.26 18.75 -1.57
C ASP A 406 15.92 18.61 -2.30
N ASP A 407 15.36 19.71 -2.80
CA ASP A 407 14.11 19.70 -3.55
C ASP A 407 14.25 19.31 -5.01
N ASN A 408 15.46 19.03 -5.50
CA ASN A 408 15.74 18.67 -6.89
C ASN A 408 16.05 17.17 -7.02
N ALA A 409 15.46 16.53 -8.02
CA ALA A 409 15.76 15.16 -8.40
C ALA A 409 16.01 15.07 -9.92
N VAL A 410 16.80 14.07 -10.31
CA VAL A 410 17.12 13.79 -11.71
C VAL A 410 17.10 12.30 -12.01
N LEU A 411 16.60 11.96 -13.18
CA LEU A 411 16.71 10.64 -13.82
C LEU A 411 17.36 10.88 -15.19
N PHE A 412 18.63 10.48 -15.33
CA PHE A 412 19.30 10.45 -16.63
C PHE A 412 19.14 9.06 -17.27
N VAL A 413 19.06 8.97 -18.59
CA VAL A 413 18.72 7.80 -19.42
C VAL A 413 19.55 7.83 -20.69
N VAL A 414 19.76 6.67 -21.31
CA VAL A 414 20.30 6.43 -22.65
C VAL A 414 19.45 5.30 -23.23
N THR A 415 19.11 5.32 -24.51
CA THR A 415 18.24 4.34 -25.16
C THR A 415 18.63 4.13 -26.61
N TYR A 416 18.09 3.07 -27.22
CA TYR A 416 18.08 2.87 -28.66
C TYR A 416 16.65 2.96 -29.19
N ASP A 417 16.42 3.84 -30.16
CA ASP A 417 15.14 4.03 -30.82
C ASP A 417 15.07 3.25 -32.15
N PRO A 418 14.16 2.25 -32.30
CA PRO A 418 14.00 1.49 -33.53
C PRO A 418 13.30 2.25 -34.69
N GLU A 419 12.69 3.42 -34.43
CA GLU A 419 12.09 4.26 -35.47
C GLU A 419 13.16 5.07 -36.21
N THR A 420 14.00 5.82 -35.47
CA THR A 420 15.14 6.58 -36.04
C THR A 420 16.39 5.72 -36.30
N GLU A 421 16.46 4.52 -35.72
CA GLU A 421 17.61 3.61 -35.73
C GLU A 421 18.90 4.18 -35.09
N ASP A 422 18.77 5.10 -34.14
CA ASP A 422 19.88 5.77 -33.42
C ASP A 422 19.75 5.65 -31.88
N SER A 423 20.78 6.10 -31.13
CA SER A 423 20.79 6.10 -29.66
C SER A 423 20.77 7.51 -29.06
N ILE A 424 19.95 7.72 -28.03
CA ILE A 424 19.56 9.05 -27.51
C ILE A 424 19.43 9.07 -25.97
N MET A 425 19.60 10.22 -25.30
CA MET A 425 19.94 10.26 -23.85
C MET A 425 19.06 11.18 -22.93
N ARG A 426 18.10 10.64 -22.13
CA ARG A 426 16.99 11.40 -21.45
C ARG A 426 17.34 11.93 -20.09
N VAL A 427 17.19 13.22 -19.85
CA VAL A 427 17.22 13.79 -18.51
C VAL A 427 15.82 14.29 -18.14
N THR A 428 15.14 13.55 -17.28
CA THR A 428 13.95 14.03 -16.57
C THR A 428 14.41 14.71 -15.28
N LYS A 429 14.14 16.01 -15.19
CA LYS A 429 14.44 16.88 -14.04
C LYS A 429 13.13 17.16 -13.30
N VAL A 430 13.16 17.12 -11.97
CA VAL A 430 12.01 17.44 -11.11
C VAL A 430 12.42 18.38 -10.00
N ASN A 431 11.75 19.53 -9.86
CA ASN A 431 11.76 20.29 -8.61
C ASN A 431 10.46 20.03 -7.83
N THR A 432 10.62 19.57 -6.61
CA THR A 432 9.52 19.13 -5.72
C THR A 432 8.89 20.25 -4.89
N LYS A 433 9.38 21.50 -5.02
CA LYS A 433 8.86 22.71 -4.33
C LYS A 433 8.41 23.79 -5.33
N ASN A 434 8.03 23.39 -6.54
CA ASN A 434 7.64 24.25 -7.66
C ASN A 434 8.65 25.40 -8.01
N LYS A 435 9.94 25.25 -7.66
CA LYS A 435 10.93 26.33 -7.83
C LYS A 435 11.43 26.40 -9.27
N ALA A 436 10.69 27.13 -10.10
CA ALA A 436 10.94 27.36 -11.53
C ALA A 436 12.40 27.64 -11.93
N ASN A 437 13.16 28.29 -11.05
CA ASN A 437 14.51 28.83 -11.30
C ASN A 437 15.61 28.13 -10.46
N SER A 438 15.50 26.82 -10.21
CA SER A 438 16.55 26.08 -9.48
C SER A 438 17.86 25.99 -10.29
N THR A 439 18.94 26.58 -9.77
CA THR A 439 20.26 26.61 -10.43
C THR A 439 20.93 25.24 -10.54
N ALA A 440 20.44 24.22 -9.81
CA ALA A 440 20.85 22.82 -9.98
C ALA A 440 20.66 22.29 -11.42
N PHE A 441 19.83 22.96 -12.23
CA PHE A 441 19.54 22.58 -13.60
C PHE A 441 20.24 23.42 -14.68
N ASP A 442 20.99 24.46 -14.31
CA ASP A 442 21.58 25.44 -15.25
C ASP A 442 22.51 24.82 -16.31
N ALA A 443 23.19 23.73 -15.96
CA ALA A 443 24.08 23.03 -16.87
C ALA A 443 23.32 22.14 -17.86
N PHE A 444 22.32 21.36 -17.40
CA PHE A 444 21.42 20.59 -18.27
C PHE A 444 20.65 21.47 -19.26
N ASN A 445 20.39 22.73 -18.91
CA ASN A 445 19.62 23.65 -19.73
C ASN A 445 20.30 24.00 -21.07
N ARG A 446 21.60 23.71 -21.25
CA ARG A 446 22.44 24.15 -22.38
C ARG A 446 22.55 23.16 -23.55
N ILE A 447 21.78 22.07 -23.57
CA ILE A 447 21.93 20.90 -24.48
C ILE A 447 20.57 20.53 -25.20
N PRO A 448 20.49 19.92 -26.43
CA PRO A 448 19.26 19.72 -27.31
C PRO A 448 18.78 18.24 -27.63
N THR A 449 17.49 17.91 -28.02
CA THR A 449 16.70 16.74 -27.43
C THR A 449 15.69 15.73 -28.18
N ASN A 450 15.59 14.39 -27.85
CA ASN A 450 14.42 13.35 -27.79
C ASN A 450 14.75 11.86 -27.22
N ALA A 451 13.87 10.92 -26.64
CA ALA A 451 13.76 10.26 -25.22
C ALA A 451 13.49 8.69 -24.74
N GLY A 452 14.25 7.98 -23.78
CA GLY A 452 13.83 6.99 -22.62
C GLY A 452 14.01 5.37 -22.60
N ALA A 453 14.00 4.39 -21.58
CA ALA A 453 14.13 4.05 -20.06
C ALA A 453 14.09 2.44 -19.70
N GLY A 454 14.49 1.61 -18.62
CA GLY A 454 15.16 1.54 -17.20
C GLY A 454 16.04 0.23 -16.72
N ALA A 455 16.87 0.18 -15.57
CA ALA A 455 17.32 -0.97 -14.58
C ALA A 455 18.84 -1.54 -14.21
N LEU A 456 19.59 -1.33 -13.02
CA LEU A 456 20.97 -1.87 -12.47
C LEU A 456 22.35 -1.01 -12.22
N THR A 457 23.02 -0.98 -11.01
CA THR A 457 23.92 0.03 -10.19
C THR A 457 25.53 0.23 -10.24
N ALA A 458 26.16 1.42 -9.81
CA ALA A 458 27.66 1.72 -9.50
C ALA A 458 28.05 2.98 -8.54
N VAL A 459 29.34 3.43 -8.43
CA VAL A 459 29.84 4.69 -7.71
C VAL A 459 29.85 5.93 -8.64
N ASN A 460 29.78 7.17 -8.11
CA ASN A 460 29.92 8.39 -8.91
C ASN A 460 31.36 8.62 -9.43
N ASP A 461 31.63 8.18 -10.66
CA ASP A 461 32.89 8.43 -11.36
C ASP A 461 32.62 8.63 -12.87
N PRO A 462 32.86 9.83 -13.43
CA PRO A 462 32.67 10.10 -14.86
C PRO A 462 33.38 9.12 -15.82
N ARG A 463 34.45 8.44 -15.39
CA ARG A 463 35.11 7.37 -16.16
C ARG A 463 34.23 6.13 -16.28
N VAL A 464 33.57 5.73 -15.19
CA VAL A 464 32.62 4.60 -15.17
C VAL A 464 31.38 4.94 -15.96
N LEU A 465 30.82 6.15 -15.80
CA LEU A 465 29.63 6.60 -16.54
C LEU A 465 29.86 6.58 -18.06
N ARG A 466 31.00 7.10 -18.54
CA ARG A 466 31.44 6.97 -19.95
C ARG A 466 31.57 5.52 -20.39
N TYR A 467 32.17 4.66 -19.56
CA TYR A 467 32.37 3.25 -19.90
C TYR A 467 31.05 2.48 -20.01
N CYS A 468 30.07 2.73 -19.14
CA CYS A 468 28.72 2.17 -19.30
C CYS A 468 28.13 2.56 -20.67
N ILE A 469 28.28 3.84 -21.04
CA ILE A 469 27.82 4.44 -22.30
C ILE A 469 28.50 3.82 -23.54
N GLU A 470 29.80 3.52 -23.46
CA GLU A 470 30.54 2.75 -24.47
C GLU A 470 30.03 1.30 -24.57
N GLN A 471 29.83 0.62 -23.43
CA GLN A 471 29.36 -0.77 -23.43
C GLN A 471 27.90 -0.92 -23.89
N HIS A 472 27.07 0.12 -23.70
CA HIS A 472 25.72 0.19 -24.27
C HIS A 472 25.76 0.22 -25.81
N ASP A 473 26.70 0.94 -26.44
CA ASP A 473 26.81 0.97 -27.90
C ASP A 473 27.26 -0.36 -28.47
N GLY A 474 28.19 -1.04 -27.78
CA GLY A 474 28.56 -2.42 -28.10
C GLY A 474 27.35 -3.35 -28.05
N LEU A 475 26.51 -3.22 -27.02
CA LEU A 475 25.26 -3.98 -26.90
C LEU A 475 24.26 -3.65 -28.02
N VAL A 476 24.07 -2.37 -28.36
CA VAL A 476 23.19 -1.96 -29.47
C VAL A 476 23.69 -2.50 -30.82
N ALA A 477 25.01 -2.49 -31.07
CA ALA A 477 25.59 -3.06 -32.28
C ALA A 477 25.37 -4.58 -32.37
N ASP A 478 25.60 -5.30 -31.26
CA ASP A 478 25.30 -6.73 -31.11
C ASP A 478 23.81 -7.04 -31.34
N MET A 479 22.90 -6.23 -30.78
CA MET A 479 21.46 -6.38 -30.96
C MET A 479 21.02 -6.09 -32.40
N LYS A 480 21.55 -5.04 -33.05
CA LYS A 480 21.33 -4.77 -34.48
C LYS A 480 21.73 -5.96 -35.35
N ALA A 481 22.89 -6.57 -35.06
CA ALA A 481 23.41 -7.72 -35.80
C ALA A 481 22.64 -9.02 -35.54
N MET A 482 22.11 -9.22 -34.31
CA MET A 482 21.41 -10.46 -33.93
C MET A 482 19.92 -10.45 -34.25
N LEU A 483 19.25 -9.31 -34.04
CA LEU A 483 17.80 -9.18 -34.05
C LEU A 483 17.28 -8.38 -35.27
N GLY A 484 18.12 -7.55 -35.87
CA GLY A 484 17.71 -6.54 -36.85
C GLY A 484 17.21 -5.24 -36.17
N PRO A 485 17.43 -4.07 -36.77
CA PRO A 485 17.34 -2.76 -36.09
C PRO A 485 15.95 -2.35 -35.61
N LYS A 486 14.87 -3.05 -36.00
CA LYS A 486 13.48 -2.70 -35.65
C LYS A 486 12.79 -3.68 -34.69
N ASN A 487 13.52 -4.70 -34.20
CA ASN A 487 12.94 -5.80 -33.40
C ASN A 487 13.27 -5.70 -31.90
N PHE A 488 13.91 -4.62 -31.44
CA PHE A 488 14.29 -4.40 -30.05
C PHE A 488 14.36 -2.89 -29.72
N ALA A 489 14.34 -2.58 -28.43
CA ALA A 489 14.78 -1.32 -27.86
C ALA A 489 15.76 -1.61 -26.70
N THR A 490 16.61 -0.68 -26.32
CA THR A 490 17.59 -0.87 -25.21
C THR A 490 17.54 0.28 -24.22
N ILE A 491 18.29 0.15 -23.13
CA ILE A 491 18.55 1.25 -22.21
C ILE A 491 19.96 1.16 -21.59
N LEU A 492 20.54 2.34 -21.27
CA LEU A 492 21.26 2.63 -20.02
C LEU A 492 20.77 3.90 -19.23
N ASP A 493 20.08 3.84 -18.06
CA ASP A 493 19.86 5.00 -17.14
C ASP A 493 21.02 5.24 -16.17
N PHE A 494 20.96 6.38 -15.48
CA PHE A 494 21.76 6.78 -14.34
C PHE A 494 20.94 7.59 -13.33
N GLN A 495 20.96 7.17 -12.08
CA GLN A 495 20.17 7.69 -10.97
C GLN A 495 21.10 8.01 -9.79
N PRO A 496 21.36 9.30 -9.50
CA PRO A 496 22.19 9.68 -8.37
C PRO A 496 21.68 9.14 -7.02
N ILE A 497 22.61 8.64 -6.21
CA ILE A 497 22.42 8.30 -4.80
C ILE A 497 23.55 9.01 -4.02
N PRO A 498 23.40 10.30 -3.71
CA PRO A 498 24.26 11.02 -2.79
C PRO A 498 24.35 10.32 -1.43
N SER A 499 25.51 10.41 -0.79
CA SER A 499 25.80 9.75 0.49
C SER A 499 24.80 10.13 1.61
N TYR A 500 24.36 11.39 1.66
CA TYR A 500 23.43 11.89 2.68
C TYR A 500 22.03 11.23 2.66
N PHE A 501 21.66 10.46 1.63
CA PHE A 501 20.43 9.66 1.64
C PHE A 501 20.46 8.64 2.80
N ALA A 502 21.64 8.12 3.16
CA ALA A 502 21.81 7.22 4.30
C ALA A 502 21.54 7.92 5.64
N ASP A 503 21.99 9.17 5.80
CA ASP A 503 21.78 9.96 7.02
C ASP A 503 20.29 10.17 7.32
N ILE A 504 19.47 10.39 6.27
CA ILE A 504 18.02 10.54 6.41
C ILE A 504 17.36 9.22 6.82
N GLY A 505 17.82 8.09 6.26
CA GLY A 505 17.38 6.75 6.68
C GLY A 505 17.70 6.48 8.15
N LEU A 506 18.93 6.77 8.59
CA LEU A 506 19.35 6.64 10.00
C LEU A 506 18.52 7.52 10.93
N GLN A 507 18.18 8.75 10.53
CA GLN A 507 17.29 9.65 11.27
C GLN A 507 15.84 9.13 11.38
N LYS A 508 15.45 8.15 10.55
CA LYS A 508 14.11 7.53 10.50
C LYS A 508 14.09 6.07 11.01
N GLY A 509 15.01 5.73 11.91
CA GLY A 509 15.14 4.41 12.54
C GLY A 509 16.08 3.44 11.80
N GLY A 510 16.64 3.87 10.66
CA GLY A 510 17.47 3.06 9.78
C GLY A 510 16.66 2.12 8.88
N ASN A 511 17.33 1.64 7.85
CA ASN A 511 16.82 0.63 6.92
C ASN A 511 17.87 -0.47 6.72
N MET A 512 17.58 -1.45 5.86
CA MET A 512 18.49 -2.55 5.56
C MET A 512 19.50 -2.24 4.45
N LEU A 513 19.30 -1.18 3.65
CA LEU A 513 20.06 -0.94 2.41
C LEU A 513 21.58 -0.81 2.63
N GLY A 514 21.99 -0.40 3.83
CA GLY A 514 23.40 -0.43 4.24
C GLY A 514 24.27 0.64 3.56
N LEU A 515 23.66 1.71 3.03
CA LEU A 515 24.36 2.76 2.29
C LEU A 515 25.33 3.58 3.17
N GLU A 516 25.09 3.62 4.49
CA GLU A 516 25.92 4.27 5.50
C GLU A 516 27.33 3.66 5.65
N ARG A 517 27.55 2.45 5.14
CA ARG A 517 28.87 1.78 5.15
C ARG A 517 29.90 2.44 4.22
N ASP A 518 29.47 3.25 3.26
CA ASP A 518 30.32 3.87 2.24
C ASP A 518 29.90 5.33 2.03
N SER A 519 30.69 6.28 2.54
CA SER A 519 30.38 7.71 2.47
C SER A 519 30.62 8.34 1.08
N ARG A 520 31.02 7.57 0.05
CA ARG A 520 31.14 8.07 -1.32
C ARG A 520 29.76 8.26 -1.95
N ASN A 521 29.60 9.31 -2.76
CA ASN A 521 28.42 9.48 -3.62
C ASN A 521 28.37 8.36 -4.67
N LYS A 522 27.17 7.86 -4.95
CA LYS A 522 26.95 6.72 -5.84
C LYS A 522 26.04 7.11 -6.98
N VAL A 523 26.11 6.34 -8.07
CA VAL A 523 25.17 6.44 -9.17
C VAL A 523 24.65 5.04 -9.41
N LEU A 524 23.39 4.82 -9.06
CA LEU A 524 22.63 3.69 -9.57
C LEU A 524 22.56 3.89 -11.09
N PHE A 525 23.52 3.34 -11.85
CA PHE A 525 23.27 3.11 -13.27
C PHE A 525 22.13 2.11 -13.39
N VAL A 526 21.66 1.94 -14.62
CA VAL A 526 20.40 1.26 -14.86
C VAL A 526 20.49 0.77 -16.34
N MET A 527 20.24 -0.49 -16.75
CA MET A 527 20.55 -1.01 -18.11
C MET A 527 19.74 -2.27 -18.51
N GLY A 528 19.31 -2.39 -19.77
CA GLY A 528 18.44 -3.50 -20.22
C GLY A 528 18.12 -3.52 -21.72
N VAL A 529 17.35 -4.54 -22.14
CA VAL A 529 16.89 -4.75 -23.54
C VAL A 529 15.43 -5.23 -23.54
N THR A 530 14.60 -4.60 -24.36
CA THR A 530 13.20 -4.98 -24.62
C THR A 530 13.08 -5.62 -26.00
N LEU A 531 12.49 -6.82 -26.07
CA LEU A 531 12.33 -7.57 -27.31
C LEU A 531 10.91 -7.40 -27.88
N LEU A 532 10.81 -6.89 -29.11
CA LEU A 532 9.57 -6.40 -29.72
C LEU A 532 8.95 -7.36 -30.76
N GLY A 533 9.59 -8.51 -31.01
CA GLY A 533 9.19 -9.46 -32.07
C GLY A 533 8.52 -10.74 -31.55
N SER A 534 7.88 -11.50 -32.44
CA SER A 534 7.20 -12.78 -32.11
C SER A 534 8.13 -13.93 -31.70
N LYS A 535 9.45 -13.69 -31.57
CA LYS A 535 10.48 -14.63 -31.10
C LYS A 535 11.07 -14.25 -29.74
N SER A 536 10.49 -13.30 -29.00
CA SER A 536 11.08 -12.79 -27.74
C SER A 536 11.43 -13.90 -26.74
N GLU A 537 10.58 -14.90 -26.53
CA GLU A 537 10.84 -16.01 -25.60
C GLU A 537 12.02 -16.90 -26.02
N GLU A 538 12.15 -17.21 -27.32
CA GLU A 538 13.25 -17.99 -27.89
C GLU A 538 14.62 -17.27 -27.73
N LEU A 539 14.60 -15.94 -27.81
CA LEU A 539 15.80 -15.11 -27.87
C LEU A 539 16.21 -14.54 -26.50
N TYR A 540 15.27 -14.42 -25.56
CA TYR A 540 15.50 -13.86 -24.22
C TYR A 540 16.72 -14.46 -23.49
N PRO A 541 16.93 -15.79 -23.42
CA PRO A 541 18.08 -16.35 -22.70
C PRO A 541 19.44 -15.91 -23.27
N ARG A 542 19.52 -15.71 -24.58
CA ARG A 542 20.74 -15.28 -25.28
C ARG A 542 21.01 -13.79 -25.10
N VAL A 543 19.96 -12.97 -25.19
CA VAL A 543 20.02 -11.52 -24.96
C VAL A 543 20.38 -11.23 -23.49
N TYR A 544 19.76 -11.95 -22.55
CA TYR A 544 20.12 -11.88 -21.12
C TYR A 544 21.61 -12.19 -20.90
N GLN A 545 22.17 -13.22 -21.53
CA GLN A 545 23.59 -13.56 -21.41
C GLN A 545 24.51 -12.42 -21.89
N GLN A 546 24.15 -11.68 -22.94
CA GLN A 546 24.92 -10.51 -23.39
C GLN A 546 24.82 -9.33 -22.41
N VAL A 547 23.63 -9.03 -21.88
CA VAL A 547 23.44 -7.98 -20.85
C VAL A 547 24.23 -8.33 -19.58
N ALA A 548 24.18 -9.59 -19.12
CA ALA A 548 24.97 -10.06 -17.98
C ALA A 548 26.48 -9.95 -18.24
N ALA A 549 26.95 -10.27 -19.46
CA ALA A 549 28.34 -10.11 -19.85
C ALA A 549 28.78 -8.64 -19.96
N VAL A 550 27.89 -7.71 -20.34
CA VAL A 550 28.14 -6.26 -20.29
C VAL A 550 28.27 -5.81 -18.83
N ASN A 551 27.29 -6.13 -17.98
CA ASN A 551 27.27 -5.75 -16.57
C ASN A 551 28.53 -6.24 -15.84
N LYS A 552 29.00 -7.46 -16.13
CA LYS A 552 30.29 -7.95 -15.59
C LYS A 552 31.48 -7.10 -16.03
N ARG A 553 31.59 -6.71 -17.31
CA ARG A 553 32.70 -5.86 -17.77
C ARG A 553 32.68 -4.49 -17.09
N ILE A 554 31.51 -3.91 -16.86
CA ILE A 554 31.36 -2.64 -16.14
C ILE A 554 31.78 -2.80 -14.67
N GLU A 555 31.40 -3.90 -14.00
CA GLU A 555 31.81 -4.18 -12.63
C GLU A 555 33.33 -4.39 -12.50
N ASP A 556 33.92 -5.18 -13.40
CA ASP A 556 35.37 -5.42 -13.47
C ASP A 556 36.14 -4.10 -13.76
N PHE A 557 35.62 -3.25 -14.65
CA PHE A 557 36.19 -1.93 -14.92
C PHE A 557 36.10 -0.99 -13.71
N SER A 558 34.94 -0.92 -13.04
CA SER A 558 34.72 -0.11 -11.84
C SER A 558 35.73 -0.46 -10.75
N LYS A 559 35.96 -1.76 -10.52
CA LYS A 559 37.00 -2.29 -9.63
C LYS A 559 38.40 -1.87 -10.06
N SER A 560 38.71 -1.95 -11.36
CA SER A 560 40.02 -1.57 -11.91
C SER A 560 40.37 -0.08 -11.72
N VAL A 561 39.38 0.79 -11.54
CA VAL A 561 39.58 2.25 -11.36
C VAL A 561 39.33 2.74 -9.92
N GLY A 562 38.99 1.85 -8.98
CA GLY A 562 38.73 2.16 -7.57
C GLY A 562 37.32 2.69 -7.26
N SER A 563 36.39 2.53 -8.20
CA SER A 563 35.06 3.16 -8.21
C SER A 563 33.94 2.12 -8.24
N ASP A 564 34.16 0.95 -7.63
CA ASP A 564 33.12 -0.04 -7.37
C ASP A 564 32.39 0.20 -6.05
N ALA A 565 31.12 -0.17 -6.04
CA ALA A 565 30.26 -0.23 -4.86
C ALA A 565 29.76 -1.66 -4.69
N GLU A 566 29.71 -2.12 -3.44
CA GLU A 566 29.14 -3.43 -3.09
C GLU A 566 27.61 -3.45 -3.31
N PHE A 567 26.92 -2.36 -2.96
CA PHE A 567 25.47 -2.23 -2.97
C PHE A 567 24.80 -2.63 -4.30
N ARG A 568 23.72 -3.40 -4.20
CA ARG A 568 22.84 -3.81 -5.31
C ARG A 568 21.40 -3.47 -4.93
N TYR A 569 20.79 -2.57 -5.68
CA TYR A 569 19.46 -2.03 -5.36
C TYR A 569 18.34 -3.02 -5.75
N LEU A 570 17.67 -3.57 -4.75
CA LEU A 570 16.78 -4.75 -4.88
C LEU A 570 15.63 -4.57 -5.91
N PRO A 571 14.90 -3.45 -5.97
CA PRO A 571 13.84 -3.25 -6.97
C PRO A 571 14.29 -3.21 -8.43
N TYR A 572 15.60 -3.13 -8.72
CA TYR A 572 16.17 -3.23 -10.07
C TYR A 572 17.22 -4.34 -10.20
N ALA A 573 17.33 -5.24 -9.20
CA ALA A 573 18.21 -6.39 -9.29
C ALA A 573 17.52 -7.54 -10.05
N ASP A 574 18.28 -8.27 -10.87
CA ASP A 574 17.82 -9.56 -11.40
C ASP A 574 17.84 -10.63 -10.29
N SER A 575 16.91 -11.58 -10.41
CA SER A 575 16.80 -12.84 -9.66
C SER A 575 18.11 -13.58 -9.37
N ARG A 576 19.14 -13.45 -10.22
CA ARG A 576 20.44 -14.12 -10.08
C ARG A 576 21.49 -13.28 -9.34
N GLN A 577 21.18 -12.05 -8.94
CA GLN A 577 22.08 -11.18 -8.18
C GLN A 577 21.83 -11.33 -6.67
N ASN A 578 22.89 -11.33 -5.87
CA ASN A 578 22.75 -11.32 -4.42
C ASN A 578 22.49 -9.89 -3.90
N ALA A 579 21.24 -9.42 -4.03
CA ALA A 579 20.84 -8.09 -3.59
C ALA A 579 20.98 -7.91 -2.07
N ILE A 580 20.40 -8.82 -1.28
CA ILE A 580 20.41 -8.76 0.19
C ILE A 580 21.84 -8.91 0.74
N GLY A 581 22.68 -9.78 0.16
CA GLY A 581 24.08 -9.92 0.58
C GLY A 581 24.90 -8.63 0.48
N SER A 582 24.55 -7.72 -0.44
CA SER A 582 25.20 -6.42 -0.60
C SER A 582 24.93 -5.42 0.54
N TYR A 583 24.03 -5.76 1.47
CA TYR A 583 23.64 -4.92 2.60
C TYR A 583 24.61 -4.98 3.78
N GLY A 584 25.66 -5.81 3.67
CA GLY A 584 26.71 -5.94 4.66
C GLY A 584 26.31 -6.84 5.83
N ALA A 585 27.30 -7.52 6.41
CA ALA A 585 27.09 -8.63 7.35
C ALA A 585 26.12 -8.31 8.52
N ALA A 586 26.15 -7.09 9.07
CA ALA A 586 25.29 -6.70 10.18
C ALA A 586 23.80 -6.61 9.81
N ASN A 587 23.45 -6.09 8.62
CA ASN A 587 22.05 -6.03 8.16
C ASN A 587 21.60 -7.38 7.61
N VAL A 588 22.48 -8.12 6.92
CA VAL A 588 22.21 -9.52 6.51
C VAL A 588 21.86 -10.39 7.72
N GLU A 589 22.64 -10.28 8.81
CA GLU A 589 22.40 -11.02 10.05
C GLU A 589 21.17 -10.50 10.82
N HIS A 590 20.84 -9.21 10.72
CA HIS A 590 19.55 -8.69 11.24
C HIS A 590 18.37 -9.31 10.50
N ILE A 591 18.40 -9.34 9.16
CA ILE A 591 17.36 -9.99 8.33
C ILE A 591 17.24 -11.48 8.68
N ARG A 592 18.37 -12.17 8.89
CA ARG A 592 18.38 -13.61 9.23
C ARG A 592 17.67 -13.89 10.54
N ARG A 593 18.05 -13.22 11.64
CA ARG A 593 17.40 -13.42 12.94
C ARG A 593 15.90 -13.08 12.91
N VAL A 594 15.51 -12.00 12.24
CA VAL A 594 14.08 -11.63 12.11
C VAL A 594 13.31 -12.66 11.28
N ALA A 595 13.91 -13.26 10.25
CA ALA A 595 13.28 -14.37 9.55
C ALA A 595 13.16 -15.63 10.43
N GLU A 596 14.17 -15.94 11.24
CA GLU A 596 14.13 -17.06 12.21
C GLU A 596 13.10 -16.85 13.34
N GLU A 597 12.84 -15.60 13.74
CA GLU A 597 11.92 -15.24 14.82
C GLU A 597 10.45 -15.18 14.37
N TYR A 598 10.16 -14.57 13.20
CA TYR A 598 8.80 -14.36 12.70
C TYR A 598 8.35 -15.39 11.63
N ASP A 599 9.29 -16.19 11.09
CA ASP A 599 9.03 -17.34 10.20
C ASP A 599 9.85 -18.58 10.64
N PRO A 600 9.63 -19.11 11.87
CA PRO A 600 10.44 -20.19 12.44
C PRO A 600 10.33 -21.52 11.68
N ASP A 601 9.22 -21.76 10.97
CA ASP A 601 9.04 -22.90 10.05
C ASP A 601 9.71 -22.68 8.68
N SER A 602 10.28 -21.49 8.43
CA SER A 602 10.86 -21.08 7.14
C SER A 602 9.88 -21.20 5.96
N PHE A 603 8.59 -20.91 6.19
CA PHE A 603 7.53 -20.95 5.18
C PHE A 603 7.78 -19.94 4.06
N PHE A 604 8.13 -18.69 4.38
CA PHE A 604 8.47 -17.69 3.39
C PHE A 604 9.82 -17.95 2.72
N GLN A 605 10.69 -18.77 3.31
CA GLN A 605 11.95 -19.19 2.69
C GLN A 605 11.77 -20.36 1.71
N HIS A 606 10.88 -21.30 2.02
CA HIS A 606 10.72 -22.56 1.29
C HIS A 606 9.47 -22.59 0.41
N ARG A 607 8.30 -22.21 0.93
CA ARG A 607 7.04 -22.22 0.16
C ARG A 607 6.85 -21.00 -0.72
N VAL A 608 7.49 -19.86 -0.44
CA VAL A 608 7.48 -18.67 -1.32
C VAL A 608 8.83 -18.51 -2.03
N PRO A 609 9.02 -19.10 -3.23
CA PRO A 609 10.36 -19.18 -3.84
C PRO A 609 10.79 -17.89 -4.55
N GLY A 610 9.83 -17.01 -4.91
CA GLY A 610 10.11 -15.74 -5.57
C GLY A 610 10.56 -14.63 -4.63
N GLY A 611 11.31 -13.67 -5.18
CA GLY A 611 11.94 -12.57 -4.45
C GLY A 611 13.37 -12.93 -4.01
N PHE A 612 14.01 -11.98 -3.33
CA PHE A 612 15.34 -12.19 -2.75
C PHE A 612 15.18 -12.77 -1.35
N LYS A 613 15.74 -13.96 -1.11
CA LYS A 613 15.51 -14.75 0.10
C LYS A 613 16.78 -14.83 0.94
N ILE A 614 16.68 -14.59 2.24
CA ILE A 614 17.83 -14.61 3.15
C ILE A 614 18.45 -16.02 3.27
N SER A 615 17.66 -17.07 3.07
CA SER A 615 18.11 -18.46 2.90
C SER A 615 19.04 -18.71 1.69
N ARG A 616 19.28 -17.71 0.83
CA ARG A 616 20.18 -17.76 -0.34
C ARG A 616 21.41 -16.85 -0.19
N VAL A 617 21.70 -16.39 1.05
CA VAL A 617 22.74 -15.40 1.39
C VAL A 617 23.62 -15.90 2.53
#